data_AF-A0A1E7EX54-F1
#
_entry.id   AF-A0A1E7EX54-F1
#
_cell.length_a   1.000
_cell.length_b   1.000
_cell.length_c   1.000
_cell.angle_alpha   90.00
_cell.angle_beta   90.00
_cell.angle_gamma   90.00
#
_symmetry.space_group_name_H-M   'P 1'
#
loop_
_entity.id
_entity.type
_entity.pdbx_description
1 polymer ?
#
loop_
_entity_poly.entity_id
_entity_poly.type
_entity_poly.pdbx_seq_one_letter_code
_entity_poly.pdbx_strand_id
1 'polypeptide(L)'
;MLCCTASPGKLFAAPFAMVGSIGVIATQINVHKILNDYGIETLMFRGGKDKAPISLIGEVTKEGKRTTQLMIDDTHRAFKRHVVKARPVLEQNIDTIANGNVWLGVDALELNLIDAIKTSDEYIEEKIRDGAQVFKMIKTTVRSGFLFGPTLGGNPYYKSSKGLNIDNNAASSSTSLEDDFQDLMHKKGITTMARLPNSVKSIFSKTLKYFH
;
A
#
# COMPACT_ATOMS: atom_id res chain seq x y z
N MET A 1 7.77 -1.16 0.34
CA MET A 1 8.46 -1.59 1.59
C MET A 1 8.33 -3.09 1.67
N LEU A 2 9.43 -3.84 1.89
CA LEU A 2 9.37 -5.28 2.11
C LEU A 2 8.98 -5.53 3.57
N CYS A 3 7.77 -6.04 3.80
CA CYS A 3 7.24 -6.32 5.13
C CYS A 3 8.13 -7.34 5.90
N CYS A 4 8.77 -8.26 5.17
CA CYS A 4 9.66 -9.27 5.74
C CYS A 4 10.93 -8.69 6.37
N THR A 5 11.35 -7.47 6.05
CA THR A 5 12.59 -6.88 6.60
C THR A 5 12.39 -6.17 7.93
N ALA A 6 11.26 -6.34 8.60
CA ALA A 6 10.96 -5.67 9.86
C ALA A 6 11.90 -6.08 11.03
N SER A 7 13.06 -6.70 10.79
CA SER A 7 14.00 -7.14 11.82
C SER A 7 14.72 -5.96 12.49
N PRO A 8 14.84 -5.92 13.84
CA PRO A 8 14.46 -6.94 14.81
C PRO A 8 13.05 -6.66 15.38
N GLY A 9 12.00 -6.87 14.59
CA GLY A 9 10.64 -6.53 14.92
C GLY A 9 9.69 -7.69 14.63
N LYS A 10 8.70 -7.82 15.50
CA LYS A 10 7.57 -8.72 15.32
C LYS A 10 6.69 -8.20 14.18
N LEU A 11 6.21 -9.11 13.34
CA LEU A 11 5.29 -8.81 12.27
C LEU A 11 3.86 -8.98 12.73
N PHE A 12 3.14 -7.87 12.74
CA PHE A 12 1.74 -7.82 13.12
C PHE A 12 0.87 -7.57 11.89
N ALA A 13 -0.28 -8.23 11.81
CA ALA A 13 -1.27 -7.99 10.77
C ALA A 13 -2.68 -7.99 11.36
N ALA A 14 -3.57 -7.20 10.77
CA ALA A 14 -4.99 -7.24 11.13
C ALA A 14 -5.62 -8.57 10.67
N PRO A 15 -6.73 -9.02 11.28
CA PRO A 15 -7.37 -10.30 10.94
C PRO A 15 -7.70 -10.46 9.45
N PHE A 16 -8.18 -9.37 8.82
CA PHE A 16 -8.58 -9.31 7.42
C PHE A 16 -7.48 -8.73 6.51
N ALA A 17 -6.25 -8.56 7.02
CA ALA A 17 -5.14 -8.10 6.19
C ALA A 17 -4.75 -9.19 5.19
N MET A 18 -4.51 -8.80 3.94
CA MET A 18 -3.96 -9.70 2.94
C MET A 18 -2.44 -9.74 3.05
N VAL A 19 -1.89 -10.91 3.37
CA VAL A 19 -0.46 -11.16 3.56
C VAL A 19 -0.01 -12.28 2.64
N GLY A 20 1.20 -12.19 2.10
CA GLY A 20 1.73 -13.19 1.16
C GLY A 20 2.17 -12.55 -0.14
N SER A 21 1.69 -13.07 -1.26
CA SER A 21 2.17 -12.72 -2.60
C SER A 21 3.67 -12.97 -2.75
N ILE A 22 4.15 -14.08 -2.17
CA ILE A 22 5.55 -14.50 -2.29
C ILE A 22 5.72 -15.19 -3.64
N GLY A 23 5.97 -14.39 -4.67
CA GLY A 23 6.14 -14.85 -6.04
C GLY A 23 6.60 -13.72 -6.94
N VAL A 24 7.03 -14.08 -8.15
CA VAL A 24 7.47 -13.11 -9.18
C VAL A 24 6.75 -13.43 -10.46
N ILE A 25 6.07 -12.44 -11.01
CA ILE A 25 5.40 -12.53 -12.31
C ILE A 25 5.93 -11.43 -13.22
N ALA A 26 6.10 -11.75 -14.49
CA ALA A 26 6.38 -10.78 -15.53
C ALA A 26 5.35 -10.96 -16.64
N THR A 27 4.54 -9.94 -16.87
CA THR A 27 3.53 -9.93 -17.94
C THR A 27 3.97 -8.94 -19.01
N GLN A 28 4.08 -9.42 -20.24
CA GLN A 28 4.43 -8.59 -21.38
C GLN A 28 3.46 -8.86 -22.53
N ILE A 29 2.91 -7.78 -23.08
CA ILE A 29 2.14 -7.86 -24.33
C ILE A 29 3.14 -7.83 -25.49
N ASN A 30 2.85 -8.52 -26.58
CA ASN A 30 3.63 -8.45 -27.81
C ASN A 30 2.72 -8.13 -28.99
N VAL A 31 3.00 -7.03 -29.68
CA VAL A 31 2.26 -6.53 -30.84
C VAL A 31 3.04 -6.68 -32.15
N HIS A 32 4.17 -7.39 -32.11
CA HIS A 32 5.06 -7.56 -33.27
C HIS A 32 4.33 -8.14 -34.48
N LYS A 33 3.50 -9.17 -34.27
CA LYS A 33 2.71 -9.78 -35.36
C LYS A 33 1.76 -8.79 -36.02
N ILE A 34 1.07 -7.97 -35.23
CA ILE A 34 0.15 -6.95 -35.73
C ILE A 34 0.92 -5.96 -36.60
N LEU A 35 2.04 -5.42 -36.09
CA LEU A 35 2.85 -4.46 -36.85
C LEU A 35 3.35 -5.04 -38.17
N ASN A 36 3.79 -6.30 -38.16
CA ASN A 36 4.23 -7.01 -39.35
C ASN A 36 3.08 -7.19 -40.37
N ASP A 37 1.88 -7.51 -39.92
CA ASP A 37 0.69 -7.67 -40.78
C ASP A 37 0.27 -6.34 -41.44
N TYR A 38 0.55 -5.20 -40.78
CA TYR A 38 0.35 -3.85 -41.34
C TYR A 38 1.55 -3.35 -42.16
N GLY A 39 2.58 -4.17 -42.38
CA GLY A 39 3.78 -3.82 -43.15
C GLY A 39 4.73 -2.87 -42.42
N ILE A 40 4.61 -2.74 -41.10
CA ILE A 40 5.49 -1.89 -40.28
C ILE A 40 6.67 -2.74 -39.79
N GLU A 41 7.84 -2.51 -40.39
CA GLU A 41 9.09 -3.14 -39.95
C GLU A 41 9.60 -2.50 -38.66
N THR A 42 9.89 -3.32 -37.66
CA THR A 42 10.44 -2.87 -36.38
C THR A 42 11.95 -3.10 -36.35
N LEU A 43 12.73 -2.01 -36.45
CA LEU A 43 14.19 -2.05 -36.28
C LEU A 43 14.54 -1.92 -34.80
N MET A 44 15.25 -2.92 -34.25
CA MET A 44 15.64 -2.93 -32.83
C MET A 44 17.14 -3.15 -32.68
N PHE A 45 17.82 -2.16 -32.12
CA PHE A 45 19.25 -2.20 -31.82
C PHE A 45 19.46 -2.45 -30.33
N ARG A 46 20.26 -3.46 -29.98
CA ARG A 46 20.55 -3.84 -28.59
C ARG A 46 22.04 -3.78 -28.32
N GLY A 47 22.44 -3.11 -27.24
CA GLY A 47 23.84 -3.05 -26.78
C GLY A 47 24.31 -4.32 -26.05
N GLY A 48 23.88 -5.49 -26.50
CA GLY A 48 24.10 -6.81 -25.89
C GLY A 48 23.02 -7.81 -26.30
N LYS A 49 23.41 -9.04 -26.63
CA LYS A 49 22.53 -10.08 -27.17
C LYS A 49 21.33 -10.37 -26.26
N ASP A 50 21.53 -10.31 -24.95
CA ASP A 50 20.52 -10.69 -23.94
C ASP A 50 19.83 -9.49 -23.27
N LYS A 51 20.07 -8.26 -23.75
CA LYS A 51 19.39 -7.08 -23.20
C LYS A 51 17.95 -7.02 -23.70
N ALA A 52 17.00 -6.99 -22.77
CA ALA A 52 15.56 -6.99 -23.06
C ALA A 52 15.16 -8.12 -24.04
N PRO A 53 15.31 -9.40 -23.63
CA PRO A 53 15.16 -10.56 -24.50
C PRO A 53 13.77 -10.65 -25.14
N ILE A 54 12.74 -10.20 -24.43
CA ILE A 54 11.38 -9.97 -24.94
C ILE A 54 11.09 -8.48 -24.94
N SER A 55 10.46 -7.99 -26.01
CA SER A 55 10.02 -6.61 -26.18
C SER A 55 8.55 -6.58 -26.62
N LEU A 56 7.90 -5.41 -26.46
CA LEU A 56 6.54 -5.19 -26.91
C LEU A 56 6.41 -5.28 -28.44
N ILE A 57 7.41 -4.76 -29.15
CA ILE A 57 7.42 -4.61 -30.61
C ILE A 57 8.40 -5.55 -31.32
N GLY A 58 9.30 -6.18 -30.57
CA GLY A 58 10.31 -7.10 -31.11
C GLY A 58 9.78 -8.52 -31.29
N GLU A 59 10.43 -9.29 -32.16
CA GLU A 59 10.10 -10.69 -32.38
C GLU A 59 10.34 -11.53 -31.11
N VAL A 60 9.40 -12.41 -30.79
CA VAL A 60 9.49 -13.28 -29.62
C VAL A 60 10.18 -14.60 -29.99
N THR A 61 11.49 -14.66 -29.75
CA THR A 61 12.29 -15.88 -29.99
C THR A 61 12.14 -16.91 -28.85
N LYS A 62 12.34 -18.20 -29.15
CA LYS A 62 12.36 -19.27 -28.13
C LYS A 62 13.44 -19.02 -27.07
N GLU A 63 14.61 -18.56 -27.50
CA GLU A 63 15.72 -18.25 -26.61
C GLU A 63 15.40 -17.04 -25.72
N GLY A 64 14.77 -16.00 -26.27
CA GLY A 64 14.33 -14.85 -25.48
C GLY A 64 13.32 -15.24 -24.39
N LYS A 65 12.40 -16.17 -24.70
CA LYS A 65 11.49 -16.76 -23.68
C LYS A 65 12.24 -17.51 -22.59
N ARG A 66 13.18 -18.38 -22.97
CA ARG A 66 13.98 -19.17 -22.03
C ARG A 66 14.79 -18.27 -21.09
N THR A 67 15.49 -17.28 -21.63
CA THR A 67 16.28 -16.32 -20.85
C THR A 67 15.39 -15.52 -19.90
N THR A 68 14.22 -15.06 -20.35
CA THR A 68 13.28 -14.34 -19.49
C THR A 68 12.77 -15.22 -18.36
N GLN A 69 12.43 -16.48 -18.64
CA GLN A 69 12.00 -17.42 -17.60
C GLN A 69 13.10 -17.65 -16.56
N LEU A 70 14.34 -17.85 -16.99
CA LEU A 70 15.48 -17.98 -16.07
C LEU A 70 15.66 -16.75 -15.19
N MET A 71 15.50 -15.55 -15.74
CA MET A 71 15.56 -14.31 -14.95
C MET A 71 14.43 -14.24 -13.89
N ILE A 72 13.22 -14.69 -14.22
CA ILE A 72 12.10 -14.76 -13.27
C ILE A 72 12.40 -15.78 -12.17
N ASP A 73 12.88 -16.97 -12.54
CA ASP A 73 13.22 -18.05 -11.60
C ASP A 73 14.36 -17.63 -10.66
N ASP A 74 15.38 -16.94 -11.19
CA ASP A 74 16.49 -16.39 -10.42
C ASP A 74 16.02 -15.33 -9.43
N THR A 75 15.13 -14.43 -9.87
CA THR A 75 14.54 -13.39 -9.02
C THR A 75 13.69 -14.02 -7.94
N HIS A 76 12.87 -15.02 -8.27
CA HIS A 76 12.04 -15.74 -7.33
C HIS A 76 12.88 -16.46 -6.28
N ARG A 77 13.94 -17.15 -6.70
CA ARG A 77 14.90 -17.80 -5.79
C ARG A 77 15.61 -16.79 -4.88
N ALA A 78 16.01 -15.64 -5.41
CA ALA A 78 16.59 -14.57 -4.59
C ALA A 78 15.59 -14.03 -3.56
N PHE A 79 14.32 -13.89 -3.95
CA PHE A 79 13.26 -13.46 -3.05
C PHE A 79 13.02 -14.46 -1.91
N LYS A 80 12.92 -15.77 -2.22
CA LYS A 80 12.80 -16.82 -1.21
C LYS A 80 13.94 -16.78 -0.20
N ARG A 81 15.20 -16.67 -0.67
CA ARG A 81 16.37 -16.54 0.21
C ARG A 81 16.28 -15.32 1.13
N HIS A 82 15.77 -14.21 0.61
CA HIS A 82 15.61 -12.99 1.40
C HIS A 82 14.55 -13.15 2.49
N VAL A 83 13.42 -13.78 2.18
CA VAL A 83 12.36 -14.08 3.15
C VAL A 83 12.87 -15.03 4.24
N VAL A 84 13.55 -16.12 3.87
CA VAL A 84 14.11 -17.08 4.84
C VAL A 84 15.17 -16.44 5.74
N LYS A 85 16.05 -15.60 5.17
CA LYS A 85 17.05 -14.86 5.96
C LYS A 85 16.39 -13.97 7.01
N ALA A 86 15.23 -13.38 6.70
CA ALA A 86 14.53 -12.52 7.63
C ALA A 86 13.64 -13.30 8.62
N ARG A 87 13.11 -14.46 8.22
CA ARG A 87 12.29 -15.36 9.06
C ARG A 87 12.76 -16.82 8.90
N PRO A 88 13.76 -17.25 9.70
CA PRO A 88 14.30 -18.62 9.61
C PRO A 88 13.27 -19.72 9.89
N VAL A 89 12.21 -19.42 10.65
CA VAL A 89 11.09 -20.34 10.93
C VAL A 89 10.41 -20.85 9.65
N LEU A 90 10.51 -20.12 8.54
CA LEU A 90 9.89 -20.47 7.27
C LEU A 90 10.76 -21.39 6.40
N GLU A 91 12.00 -21.71 6.78
CA GLU A 91 12.94 -22.44 5.91
C GLU A 91 12.39 -23.78 5.38
N GLN A 92 11.69 -24.53 6.23
CA GLN A 92 11.14 -25.85 5.87
C GLN A 92 9.88 -25.76 5.00
N ASN A 93 9.12 -24.67 5.13
CA ASN A 93 7.80 -24.50 4.48
C ASN A 93 7.82 -23.44 3.37
N ILE A 94 8.98 -22.86 3.05
CA ILE A 94 9.04 -21.73 2.11
C ILE A 94 8.56 -22.13 0.71
N ASP A 95 8.81 -23.36 0.27
CA ASP A 95 8.43 -23.80 -1.07
C ASP A 95 6.92 -24.01 -1.23
N THR A 96 6.19 -24.33 -0.15
CA THR A 96 4.73 -24.46 -0.19
C THR A 96 4.04 -23.09 -0.12
N ILE A 97 4.67 -22.12 0.55
CA ILE A 97 4.12 -20.77 0.74
C ILE A 97 4.52 -19.81 -0.40
N ALA A 98 5.68 -20.00 -1.01
CA ALA A 98 6.21 -19.17 -2.10
C ALA A 98 5.67 -19.57 -3.48
N ASN A 99 4.36 -19.74 -3.58
CA ASN A 99 3.64 -20.04 -4.82
C ASN A 99 2.89 -18.82 -5.39
N GLY A 100 3.05 -17.64 -4.77
CA GLY A 100 2.33 -16.42 -5.13
C GLY A 100 0.95 -16.28 -4.49
N ASN A 101 0.52 -17.20 -3.63
CA ASN A 101 -0.76 -17.11 -2.95
C ASN A 101 -0.81 -15.94 -1.95
N VAL A 102 -2.03 -15.47 -1.72
CA VAL A 102 -2.37 -14.46 -0.72
C VAL A 102 -3.22 -15.13 0.35
N TRP A 103 -2.89 -14.84 1.60
CA TRP A 103 -3.51 -15.39 2.80
C TRP A 103 -4.12 -14.25 3.60
N LEU A 104 -5.24 -14.51 4.30
CA LEU A 104 -5.74 -13.55 5.28
C LEU A 104 -4.82 -13.55 6.49
N GLY A 105 -4.86 -12.48 7.29
CA GLY A 105 -4.01 -12.33 8.47
C GLY A 105 -4.15 -13.53 9.41
N VAL A 106 -5.38 -13.99 9.63
CA VAL A 106 -5.69 -15.19 10.44
C VAL A 106 -4.98 -16.45 9.92
N ASP A 107 -5.06 -16.72 8.61
CA ASP A 107 -4.42 -17.89 7.99
C ASP A 107 -2.88 -17.73 7.95
N ALA A 108 -2.41 -16.50 7.77
CA ALA A 108 -1.00 -16.17 7.75
C ALA A 108 -0.32 -16.42 9.10
N LEU A 109 -1.08 -16.37 10.21
CA LEU A 109 -0.58 -16.73 11.53
C LEU A 109 -0.27 -18.23 11.61
N GLU A 110 -1.16 -19.08 11.09
CA GLU A 110 -1.00 -20.54 11.07
C GLU A 110 0.21 -20.96 10.23
N LEU A 111 0.47 -20.22 9.15
CA LEU A 111 1.61 -20.43 8.26
C LEU A 111 2.92 -19.79 8.75
N ASN A 112 2.94 -19.22 9.97
CA ASN A 112 4.07 -18.51 10.57
C ASN A 112 4.60 -17.32 9.72
N LEU A 113 3.76 -16.80 8.81
CA LEU A 113 4.07 -15.63 8.00
C LEU A 113 4.06 -14.35 8.84
N ILE A 114 3.22 -14.30 9.87
CA ILE A 114 3.13 -13.22 10.86
C ILE A 114 3.36 -13.77 12.27
N ASP A 115 3.63 -12.89 13.23
CA ASP A 115 3.87 -13.27 14.63
C ASP A 115 2.63 -13.13 15.51
N ALA A 116 1.76 -12.15 15.23
CA ALA A 116 0.48 -12.02 15.91
C ALA A 116 -0.54 -11.22 15.10
N ILE A 117 -1.82 -11.46 15.40
CA ILE A 117 -2.92 -10.64 14.92
C ILE A 117 -3.02 -9.40 15.79
N LYS A 118 -2.88 -8.22 15.16
CA LYS A 118 -3.03 -6.92 15.82
C LYS A 118 -3.29 -5.82 14.80
N THR A 119 -4.22 -4.94 15.11
CA THR A 119 -4.50 -3.74 14.33
C THR A 119 -3.54 -2.60 14.67
N SER A 120 -3.47 -1.57 13.83
CA SER A 120 -2.64 -0.39 14.11
C SER A 120 -3.02 0.29 15.42
N ASP A 121 -4.33 0.34 15.71
CA ASP A 121 -4.88 1.07 16.84
C ASP A 121 -4.55 0.35 18.14
N GLU A 122 -4.76 -0.97 18.19
CA GLU A 122 -4.35 -1.82 19.32
C GLU A 122 -2.84 -1.75 19.59
N TYR A 123 -2.01 -1.69 18.55
CA TYR A 123 -0.56 -1.55 18.69
C TYR A 123 -0.18 -0.18 19.29
N ILE A 124 -0.80 0.90 18.83
CA ILE A 124 -0.55 2.25 19.35
C ILE A 124 -1.03 2.36 20.80
N GLU A 125 -2.22 1.87 21.13
CA GLU A 125 -2.77 1.86 22.49
C GLU A 125 -1.90 1.07 23.49
N GLU A 126 -1.41 -0.10 23.08
CA GLU A 126 -0.43 -0.86 23.86
C GLU A 126 0.83 -0.03 24.11
N LYS A 127 1.38 0.62 23.08
CA LYS A 127 2.59 1.43 23.24
C LYS A 127 2.36 2.64 24.14
N ILE A 128 1.19 3.27 24.10
CA ILE A 128 0.81 4.35 25.03
C ILE A 128 0.78 3.83 26.46
N ARG A 129 0.17 2.65 26.70
CA ARG A 129 0.15 2.00 28.03
C ARG A 129 1.55 1.64 28.52
N ASP A 130 2.45 1.23 27.62
CA ASP A 130 3.86 0.96 27.91
C ASP A 130 4.67 2.25 28.19
N GLY A 131 4.04 3.44 28.13
CA GLY A 131 4.67 4.72 28.40
C GLY A 131 5.32 5.39 27.19
N ALA A 132 5.07 4.91 25.96
CA ALA A 132 5.56 5.54 24.76
C ALA A 132 4.84 6.87 24.47
N GLN A 133 5.60 7.89 24.11
CA GLN A 133 5.03 9.17 23.68
C GLN A 133 4.53 9.07 22.23
N VAL A 134 3.21 9.15 22.04
CA VAL A 134 2.59 9.12 20.72
C VAL A 134 2.29 10.53 20.25
N PHE A 135 2.86 10.91 19.10
CA PHE A 135 2.67 12.22 18.50
C PHE A 135 1.78 12.12 17.25
N LYS A 136 0.71 12.90 17.22
CA LYS A 136 -0.09 13.10 16.01
C LYS A 136 0.57 14.17 15.14
N MET A 137 1.12 13.77 14.00
CA MET A 137 1.62 14.73 13.01
C MET A 137 0.48 15.27 12.16
N ILE A 138 0.26 16.58 12.20
CA ILE A 138 -0.71 17.26 11.33
C ILE A 138 0.09 17.88 10.18
N LYS A 139 -0.14 17.40 8.96
CA LYS A 139 0.46 17.99 7.76
C LYS A 139 -0.26 19.29 7.43
N THR A 140 0.30 20.42 7.83
CA THR A 140 -0.15 21.73 7.38
C THR A 140 0.48 22.02 6.02
N THR A 141 -0.27 21.81 4.94
CA THR A 141 0.11 22.38 3.63
C THR A 141 -0.08 23.89 3.72
N VAL A 142 1.02 24.62 3.93
CA VAL A 142 0.99 26.07 3.74
C VAL A 142 0.78 26.30 2.24
N ARG A 143 -0.38 26.83 1.85
CA ARG A 143 -0.51 27.38 0.50
C ARG A 143 0.47 28.55 0.43
N SER A 144 1.59 28.35 -0.27
CA SER A 144 2.47 29.46 -0.65
C SER A 144 1.60 30.46 -1.41
N GLY A 145 1.40 31.64 -0.82
CA GLY A 145 0.76 32.75 -1.49
C GLY A 145 1.57 33.06 -2.74
N PHE A 146 0.92 32.97 -3.90
CA PHE A 146 1.45 33.40 -5.18
C PHE A 146 1.68 34.91 -5.15
N LEU A 147 2.90 35.37 -4.81
CA LEU A 147 3.34 36.73 -5.14
C LEU A 147 4.85 36.97 -5.24
N PHE A 148 5.72 35.97 -5.07
CA PHE A 148 7.16 36.11 -5.39
C PHE A 148 7.71 34.80 -5.99
N GLY A 149 8.57 34.94 -7.00
CA GLY A 149 9.02 33.90 -7.96
C GLY A 149 9.68 32.63 -7.40
N PRO A 150 10.13 31.72 -8.29
CA PRO A 150 10.40 30.33 -7.96
C PRO A 150 11.73 30.20 -7.19
N THR A 151 11.67 30.13 -5.86
CA THR A 151 12.79 29.62 -5.07
C THR A 151 12.65 28.09 -4.97
N LEU A 152 13.56 27.41 -5.68
CA LEU A 152 13.79 25.99 -5.64
C LEU A 152 14.05 25.52 -4.20
N GLY A 153 13.26 24.54 -3.73
CA GLY A 153 13.66 23.63 -2.66
C GLY A 153 13.25 24.00 -1.23
N GLY A 154 11.95 24.03 -0.94
CA GLY A 154 11.43 23.99 0.44
C GLY A 154 11.01 22.58 0.84
N ASN A 155 11.78 21.90 1.70
CA ASN A 155 11.41 20.59 2.26
C ASN A 155 10.16 20.75 3.15
N PRO A 156 9.19 19.81 3.15
CA PRO A 156 7.99 19.93 3.96
C PRO A 156 8.33 19.96 5.46
N TYR A 157 7.90 21.02 6.14
CA TYR A 157 8.06 21.21 7.58
C TYR A 157 6.92 20.49 8.33
N TYR A 158 7.24 19.55 9.21
CA TYR A 158 6.25 18.86 10.07
C TYR A 158 6.13 19.59 11.42
N LYS A 159 4.92 19.95 11.82
CA LYS A 159 4.66 20.54 13.15
C LYS A 159 4.02 19.46 14.05
N SER A 160 4.75 19.03 15.09
CA SER A 160 4.23 18.13 16.11
C SER A 160 3.28 18.91 17.04
N SER A 161 2.03 18.45 17.18
CA SER A 161 1.14 18.96 18.24
C SER A 161 1.45 18.23 19.55
N LYS A 162 1.67 19.01 20.62
CA LYS A 162 2.00 18.54 21.98
C LYS A 162 1.13 17.35 22.41
N GLY A 163 1.78 16.39 23.08
CA GLY A 163 1.18 15.14 23.55
C GLY A 163 0.01 15.35 24.50
N LEU A 164 -0.98 14.46 24.40
CA LEU A 164 -1.99 14.27 25.44
C LEU A 164 -1.31 13.54 26.61
N ASN A 165 -1.07 14.24 27.71
CA ASN A 165 -0.95 13.58 29.02
C ASN A 165 -2.38 13.32 29.50
N ILE A 166 -2.77 12.05 29.56
CA ILE A 166 -3.96 11.64 30.31
C ILE A 166 -3.45 11.17 31.66
N ASP A 167 -3.53 12.04 32.66
CA ASP A 167 -3.17 11.72 34.03
C ASP A 167 -4.19 10.71 34.59
N ASN A 168 -3.69 9.56 35.06
CA ASN A 168 -4.46 8.42 35.56
C ASN A 168 -5.08 8.66 36.96
N ASN A 169 -5.93 9.67 37.12
CA ASN A 169 -6.74 9.84 38.34
C ASN A 169 -8.06 10.55 38.05
N ALA A 170 -8.99 9.86 37.39
CA ALA A 170 -10.42 10.15 37.46
C ALA A 170 -11.22 8.93 36.97
N ALA A 171 -11.39 7.93 37.84
CA ALA A 171 -12.52 7.04 37.73
C ALA A 171 -13.78 7.83 38.14
N SER A 172 -14.42 8.47 37.17
CA SER A 172 -15.86 8.84 37.13
C SER A 172 -16.08 9.88 36.04
N SER A 173 -17.27 9.85 35.44
CA SER A 173 -17.78 10.77 34.40
C SER A 173 -17.41 10.43 32.94
N SER A 174 -17.99 9.35 32.43
CA SER A 174 -18.27 9.17 30.99
C SER A 174 -19.31 10.18 30.45
N THR A 175 -19.31 11.41 30.95
CA THR A 175 -20.33 12.44 30.65
C THR A 175 -19.72 13.73 30.11
N SER A 176 -18.39 13.91 30.10
CA SER A 176 -17.78 15.16 29.62
C SER A 176 -17.56 15.23 28.11
N LEU A 177 -17.40 14.08 27.42
CA LEU A 177 -17.12 14.05 25.98
C LEU A 177 -18.36 14.31 25.12
N GLU A 178 -19.55 13.86 25.54
CA GLU A 178 -20.80 14.18 24.86
C GLU A 178 -21.21 15.65 25.05
N ASP A 179 -21.05 16.20 26.25
CA ASP A 179 -21.42 17.58 26.57
C ASP A 179 -20.49 18.59 25.86
N ASP A 180 -19.19 18.28 25.77
CA ASP A 180 -18.23 19.07 24.98
C ASP A 180 -18.51 18.97 23.47
N PHE A 181 -19.02 17.84 22.99
CA PHE A 181 -19.40 17.67 21.58
C PHE A 181 -20.69 18.43 21.25
N GLN A 182 -21.67 18.45 22.15
CA GLN A 182 -22.92 19.19 21.99
C GLN A 182 -22.72 20.70 22.10
N ASP A 183 -21.87 21.20 23.01
CA ASP A 183 -21.52 22.63 23.10
C ASP A 183 -20.78 23.11 21.85
N LEU A 184 -19.92 22.25 21.26
CA LEU A 184 -19.24 22.54 20.00
C LEU A 184 -20.20 22.58 18.80
N MET A 185 -21.22 21.73 18.79
CA MET A 185 -22.27 21.69 17.76
C MET A 185 -23.22 22.91 17.86
N HIS A 186 -23.55 23.34 19.08
CA HIS A 186 -24.40 24.51 19.32
C HIS A 186 -23.69 25.85 19.04
N LYS A 187 -22.41 26.00 19.42
CA LYS A 187 -21.64 27.25 19.21
C LYS A 187 -21.32 27.57 17.75
N LYS A 188 -21.35 26.58 16.85
CA LYS A 188 -20.98 26.77 15.44
C LYS A 188 -22.12 26.72 14.44
N GLY A 189 -23.37 26.54 14.89
CA GLY A 189 -24.54 26.58 14.00
C GLY A 189 -24.42 25.62 12.81
N ILE A 190 -23.77 24.46 13.00
CA ILE A 190 -23.59 23.46 11.94
C ILE A 190 -24.81 22.56 11.95
N THR A 191 -25.87 23.09 11.35
CA THR A 191 -27.04 22.36 10.91
C THR A 191 -26.63 21.43 9.76
N THR A 192 -26.62 20.13 10.08
CA THR A 192 -27.26 19.09 9.26
C THR A 192 -26.47 18.45 8.11
N MET A 193 -26.52 17.11 8.18
CA MET A 193 -26.65 16.09 7.13
C MET A 193 -25.75 16.12 5.89
N ALA A 194 -25.30 14.91 5.59
CA ALA A 194 -25.12 14.34 4.26
C ALA A 194 -25.74 15.18 3.12
N ARG A 195 -24.95 16.11 2.57
CA ARG A 195 -25.29 16.85 1.36
C ARG A 195 -24.34 16.43 0.25
N LEU A 196 -24.77 15.42 -0.50
CA LEU A 196 -24.16 15.05 -1.79
C LEU A 196 -24.18 16.26 -2.75
N PRO A 197 -23.10 16.51 -3.52
CA PRO A 197 -23.01 17.66 -4.41
C PRO A 197 -23.96 17.57 -5.61
N ASN A 198 -24.55 18.71 -5.98
CA ASN A 198 -25.58 18.86 -7.02
C ASN A 198 -25.11 18.51 -8.45
N SER A 199 -23.81 18.32 -8.69
CA SER A 199 -23.27 17.88 -9.98
C SER A 199 -23.56 16.40 -10.30
N VAL A 200 -23.85 15.58 -9.28
CA VAL A 200 -24.15 14.14 -9.45
C VAL A 200 -25.64 13.89 -9.74
N LYS A 201 -26.53 14.84 -9.40
CA LYS A 201 -27.98 14.72 -9.65
C LYS A 201 -28.37 14.93 -11.13
N SER A 202 -27.60 15.71 -11.90
CA SER A 202 -27.90 15.97 -13.31
C SER A 202 -27.56 14.80 -14.23
N ILE A 203 -26.58 13.98 -13.89
CA ILE A 203 -26.11 12.86 -14.73
C ILE A 203 -27.02 11.64 -14.56
N PHE A 204 -27.64 11.45 -13.39
CA PHE A 204 -28.57 10.35 -13.16
C PHE A 204 -29.98 10.56 -13.75
N SER A 205 -30.44 11.80 -13.98
CA SER A 205 -31.80 12.03 -14.53
C SER A 205 -31.91 11.91 -16.06
N LYS A 206 -30.80 11.98 -16.81
CA LYS A 206 -30.82 11.87 -18.28
C LYS A 206 -30.64 10.44 -18.81
N THR A 207 -30.15 9.51 -18.00
CA THR A 207 -29.92 8.11 -18.42
C THR A 207 -31.13 7.20 -18.18
N LEU A 208 -32.10 7.63 -17.36
CA LEU A 208 -33.33 6.87 -17.06
C LEU A 208 -34.50 7.11 -18.01
N LYS A 209 -34.32 7.88 -19.10
CA LYS A 209 -35.35 8.10 -20.15
C LYS A 209 -35.13 7.33 -21.45
N TYR A 210 -34.12 6.45 -21.52
CA TYR A 210 -33.83 5.62 -22.71
C TYR A 210 -33.94 4.11 -22.46
N PHE A 211 -34.52 3.71 -21.32
CA PHE A 211 -34.93 2.33 -21.06
C PHE A 211 -36.39 2.32 -20.64
N HIS A 212 -37.27 2.58 -21.61
CA HIS A 212 -38.58 1.95 -21.69
C HIS A 212 -39.10 1.99 -23.12
#